data_AF-A0A3M1D4M2-F1
#
_entry.id   AF-A0A3M1D4M2-F1
#
_cell.length_a   1.000
_cell.length_b   1.000
_cell.length_c   1.000
_cell.angle_alpha   90.00
_cell.angle_beta   90.00
_cell.angle_gamma   90.00
#
_symmetry.space_group_name_H-M   'P 1'
#
loop_
_entity.id
_entity.type
_entity.pdbx_description
1 polymer ?
#
loop_
_entity_poly.entity_id
_entity_poly.type
_entity_poly.pdbx_seq_one_letter_code
_entity_poly.pdbx_strand_id
1 'polypeptide(L)'
;MQKHILYTSVFLLGLAFATVAAAAENNCLTCHQDFEDDTGPSHLISRDIHFQKGLGCTGCHGGDPTLDDMDDVRASRGYRGVPNHLEVPQFCARCHSNPAYMHEHNPRLATDQLAKYKTSVHGKRLFGKKDTKVANCISCHSVHQIADEKLPHSSTYPLNLPFTCGKCHADSAYMAPYGIPTDQLAKFKESVHGKALLEKKDLGAPACNDCHGNHGAAPPGVNSLAAVCGTCHAIEADLFTHSPHKTAFEENDYPMCETCHGNHGIQKPSEKMLGSAEPAVCANCHEPGDGTAGPEVADS
;
A
#
# COMPACT_ATOMS: atom_id res chain seq x y z
N MET A 1 -73.59 31.52 34.64
CA MET A 1 -72.72 30.67 35.49
C MET A 1 -71.61 30.10 34.60
N GLN A 2 -70.46 30.76 34.57
CA GLN A 2 -69.30 30.34 33.75
C GLN A 2 -68.12 30.26 34.72
N LYS A 3 -67.77 29.04 35.15
CA LYS A 3 -66.64 28.79 36.04
C LYS A 3 -65.39 28.58 35.19
N HIS A 4 -64.45 29.51 35.25
CA HIS A 4 -63.10 29.33 34.73
C HIS A 4 -62.33 28.38 35.65
N ILE A 5 -61.89 27.24 35.12
CA ILE A 5 -60.96 26.33 35.81
C ILE A 5 -59.55 26.72 35.34
N LEU A 6 -58.75 27.20 36.29
CA LEU A 6 -57.35 27.55 36.13
C LEU A 6 -56.52 26.25 36.19
N TYR A 7 -55.88 25.86 35.09
CA TYR A 7 -54.89 24.77 35.11
C TYR A 7 -53.51 25.35 35.39
N THR A 8 -53.01 25.13 36.60
CA THR A 8 -51.61 25.38 36.99
C THR A 8 -50.74 24.21 36.50
N SER A 9 -49.95 24.45 35.46
CA SER A 9 -48.94 23.51 34.99
C SER A 9 -47.75 23.48 35.94
N VAL A 10 -47.57 22.37 36.66
CA VAL A 10 -46.37 22.07 37.45
C VAL A 10 -45.31 21.52 36.49
N PHE A 11 -44.25 22.28 36.25
CA PHE A 11 -43.06 21.84 35.50
C PHE A 11 -42.17 21.03 36.45
N LEU A 12 -42.21 19.70 36.34
CA LEU A 12 -41.27 18.80 37.01
C LEU A 12 -39.96 18.77 36.20
N LEU A 13 -38.93 19.43 36.73
CA LEU A 13 -37.55 19.33 36.23
C LEU A 13 -37.01 17.93 36.58
N GLY A 14 -37.01 17.01 35.61
CA GLY A 14 -36.35 15.72 35.73
C GLY A 14 -34.84 15.89 35.55
N LEU A 15 -34.07 15.75 36.64
CA LEU A 15 -32.62 15.58 36.58
C LEU A 15 -32.29 14.23 35.93
N ALA A 16 -31.90 14.27 34.66
CA ALA A 16 -31.33 13.11 33.98
C ALA A 16 -29.92 12.86 34.54
N PHE A 17 -29.79 11.85 35.40
CA PHE A 17 -28.49 11.27 35.74
C PHE A 17 -27.93 10.60 34.49
N ALA A 18 -26.97 11.26 33.82
CA ALA A 18 -26.13 10.60 32.84
C ALA A 18 -25.28 9.57 33.60
N THR A 19 -25.58 8.29 33.41
CA THR A 19 -24.69 7.20 33.84
C THR A 19 -23.42 7.33 33.01
N VAL A 20 -22.36 7.84 33.62
CA VAL A 20 -21.01 7.72 33.06
C VAL A 20 -20.71 6.22 33.08
N ALA A 21 -20.76 5.59 31.91
CA ALA A 21 -20.21 4.25 31.76
C ALA A 21 -18.75 4.31 32.22
N ALA A 22 -18.43 3.59 33.30
CA ALA A 22 -17.05 3.41 33.72
C ALA A 22 -16.28 2.89 32.50
N ALA A 23 -15.27 3.64 32.07
CA ALA A 23 -14.33 3.13 31.09
C ALA A 23 -13.80 1.81 31.65
N ALA A 24 -13.99 0.71 30.89
CA ALA A 24 -13.48 -0.59 31.30
C ALA A 24 -11.98 -0.45 31.61
N GLU A 25 -11.55 -0.93 32.78
CA GLU A 25 -10.13 -0.95 33.14
C GLU A 25 -9.36 -1.67 32.03
N ASN A 26 -8.36 -0.98 31.47
CA ASN A 26 -7.49 -1.51 30.43
C ASN A 26 -6.06 -1.56 30.96
N ASN A 27 -5.78 -2.59 31.76
CA ASN A 27 -4.47 -2.81 32.35
C ASN A 27 -3.40 -3.05 31.28
N CYS A 28 -3.78 -3.48 30.07
CA CYS A 28 -2.84 -3.59 28.96
C CYS A 28 -2.21 -2.23 28.65
N LEU A 29 -3.01 -1.16 28.57
CA LEU A 29 -2.49 0.17 28.25
C LEU A 29 -1.70 0.75 29.42
N THR A 30 -2.25 0.70 30.63
CA THR A 30 -1.60 1.26 31.83
C THR A 30 -0.25 0.61 32.09
N CYS A 31 -0.18 -0.73 32.12
CA CYS A 31 1.06 -1.43 32.38
C CYS A 31 2.09 -1.19 31.26
N HIS A 32 1.68 -1.27 29.99
CA HIS A 32 2.62 -1.08 28.88
C HIS A 32 3.15 0.36 28.76
N GLN A 33 2.35 1.38 29.08
CA GLN A 33 2.81 2.77 29.04
C GLN A 33 3.90 3.06 30.09
N ASP A 34 3.88 2.35 31.22
CA ASP A 34 4.81 2.58 32.32
C ASP A 34 6.24 2.11 32.04
N PHE A 35 6.42 1.10 31.18
CA PHE A 35 7.75 0.54 30.88
C PHE A 35 8.20 0.74 29.42
N GLU A 36 7.27 1.02 28.50
CA GLU A 36 7.62 1.33 27.12
C GLU A 36 8.14 2.77 26.99
N ASP A 37 9.10 2.98 26.08
CA ASP A 37 9.43 4.34 25.65
C ASP A 37 8.31 4.94 24.79
N ASP A 38 8.40 6.24 24.49
CA ASP A 38 7.40 6.98 23.70
C ASP A 38 7.17 6.42 22.27
N THR A 39 8.02 5.50 21.81
CA THR A 39 7.88 4.80 20.51
C THR A 39 7.28 3.40 20.65
N GLY A 40 6.93 2.99 21.86
CA GLY A 40 6.32 1.72 22.16
C GLY A 40 4.87 1.59 21.68
N PRO A 41 4.38 0.35 21.47
CA PRO A 41 3.02 0.05 21.03
C PRO A 41 1.92 0.84 21.75
N SER A 42 1.97 0.92 23.07
CA SER A 42 0.94 1.55 23.89
C SER A 42 0.85 3.07 23.70
N HIS A 43 1.96 3.71 23.33
CA HIS A 43 2.03 5.14 23.06
C HIS A 43 1.60 5.49 21.63
N LEU A 44 1.84 4.58 20.68
CA LEU A 44 1.49 4.77 19.26
C LEU A 44 0.02 4.43 18.93
N ILE A 45 -0.59 3.51 19.68
CA ILE A 45 -1.90 2.89 19.36
C ILE A 45 -3.05 3.87 19.18
N SER A 46 -2.98 5.06 19.79
CA SER A 46 -4.00 6.11 19.65
C SER A 46 -4.24 6.54 18.19
N ARG A 47 -3.24 6.37 17.32
CA ARG A 47 -3.30 6.70 15.89
C ARG A 47 -3.78 5.55 15.02
N ASP A 48 -3.88 4.34 15.58
CA ASP A 48 -4.25 3.15 14.85
C ASP A 48 -5.74 3.14 14.49
N ILE A 49 -6.04 2.86 13.23
CA ILE A 49 -7.41 2.86 12.71
C ILE A 49 -8.27 1.77 13.36
N HIS A 50 -7.68 0.64 13.76
CA HIS A 50 -8.41 -0.41 14.47
C HIS A 50 -8.79 0.07 15.87
N PHE A 51 -7.85 0.70 16.58
CA PHE A 51 -8.10 1.27 17.91
C PHE A 51 -9.18 2.36 17.87
N GLN A 52 -9.09 3.29 16.90
CA GLN A 52 -10.09 4.34 16.68
C GLN A 52 -11.48 3.79 16.34
N LYS A 53 -11.57 2.55 15.85
CA LYS A 53 -12.82 1.84 15.55
C LYS A 53 -13.24 0.88 16.67
N GLY A 54 -12.62 0.96 17.85
CA GLY A 54 -12.98 0.19 19.04
C GLY A 54 -12.30 -1.17 19.15
N LEU A 55 -11.36 -1.51 18.27
CA LEU A 55 -10.58 -2.74 18.36
C LEU A 55 -9.28 -2.45 19.11
N GLY A 56 -9.32 -2.61 20.43
CA GLY A 56 -8.19 -2.41 21.33
C GLY A 56 -7.17 -3.55 21.32
N CYS A 57 -6.23 -3.51 22.28
CA CYS A 57 -5.12 -4.47 22.43
C CYS A 57 -5.58 -5.92 22.30
N THR A 58 -6.67 -6.28 22.99
CA THR A 58 -7.21 -7.64 23.04
C THR A 58 -7.93 -8.08 21.78
N GLY A 59 -8.39 -7.13 20.95
CA GLY A 59 -8.96 -7.42 19.63
C GLY A 59 -7.92 -8.09 18.71
N CYS A 60 -6.68 -7.60 18.77
CA CYS A 60 -5.54 -8.18 18.06
C CYS A 60 -4.92 -9.34 18.85
N HIS A 61 -4.34 -9.02 20.02
CA HIS A 61 -3.47 -9.93 20.77
C HIS A 61 -4.23 -10.91 21.67
N GLY A 62 -5.55 -10.76 21.83
CA GLY A 62 -6.29 -11.49 22.86
C GLY A 62 -5.85 -11.07 24.26
N GLY A 63 -6.07 -11.93 25.24
CA GLY A 63 -5.85 -11.54 26.63
C GLY A 63 -7.13 -11.07 27.31
N ASP A 64 -7.09 -11.00 28.63
CA ASP A 64 -8.10 -10.35 29.46
C ASP A 64 -7.52 -9.02 29.96
N PRO A 65 -8.08 -7.86 29.56
CA PRO A 65 -7.52 -6.56 29.90
C PRO A 65 -7.75 -6.14 31.35
N THR A 66 -8.51 -6.92 32.14
CA THR A 66 -8.75 -6.64 33.57
C THR A 66 -7.70 -7.30 34.48
N LEU A 67 -6.80 -8.12 33.93
CA LEU A 67 -5.72 -8.77 34.68
C LEU A 67 -4.48 -7.87 34.70
N ASP A 68 -3.76 -7.87 35.82
CA ASP A 68 -2.53 -7.12 36.04
C ASP A 68 -1.26 -8.01 36.05
N ASP A 69 -1.44 -9.34 36.16
CA ASP A 69 -0.36 -10.32 36.03
C ASP A 69 -0.25 -10.88 34.60
N MET A 70 0.96 -10.84 34.04
CA MET A 70 1.21 -11.27 32.66
C MET A 70 1.12 -12.78 32.44
N ASP A 71 1.36 -13.61 33.46
CA ASP A 71 1.21 -15.05 33.34
C ASP A 71 -0.28 -15.44 33.30
N ASP A 72 -1.12 -14.74 34.08
CA ASP A 72 -2.57 -14.88 34.00
C ASP A 72 -3.12 -14.38 32.65
N VAL A 73 -2.63 -13.25 32.15
CA VAL A 73 -2.98 -12.75 30.80
C VAL A 73 -2.62 -13.78 29.72
N ARG A 74 -1.43 -14.39 29.79
CA ARG A 74 -0.99 -15.42 28.84
C ARG A 74 -1.80 -16.70 28.94
N ALA A 75 -2.25 -17.06 30.14
CA ALA A 75 -3.11 -18.20 30.38
C ALA A 75 -4.57 -17.98 29.95
N SER A 76 -4.98 -16.72 29.77
CA SER A 76 -6.34 -16.37 29.39
C SER A 76 -6.75 -16.93 28.02
N ARG A 77 -8.03 -17.30 27.90
CA ARG A 77 -8.56 -17.90 26.69
C ARG A 77 -8.51 -16.90 25.53
N GLY A 78 -7.84 -17.29 24.45
CA GLY A 78 -7.79 -16.49 23.23
C GLY A 78 -6.62 -15.51 23.18
N TYR A 79 -5.73 -15.52 24.16
CA TYR A 79 -4.41 -14.89 24.05
C TYR A 79 -3.66 -15.44 22.83
N ARG A 80 -3.07 -14.53 22.05
CA ARG A 80 -2.33 -14.79 20.81
C ARG A 80 -0.90 -14.34 20.88
N GLY A 81 -0.58 -13.40 21.77
CA GLY A 81 0.74 -12.80 21.87
C GLY A 81 1.10 -11.98 20.62
N VAL A 82 2.40 -11.69 20.50
CA VAL A 82 2.97 -10.95 19.37
C VAL A 82 3.32 -11.94 18.25
N PRO A 83 2.72 -11.83 17.04
CA PRO A 83 3.01 -12.76 15.95
C PRO A 83 4.43 -12.55 15.43
N ASN A 84 5.12 -13.63 15.07
CA ASN A 84 6.40 -13.53 14.37
C ASN A 84 6.18 -13.18 12.88
N HIS A 85 7.27 -12.85 12.17
CA HIS A 85 7.23 -12.36 10.79
C HIS A 85 6.48 -13.28 9.80
N LEU A 86 6.55 -14.60 10.00
CA LEU A 86 5.88 -15.59 9.15
C LEU A 86 4.38 -15.69 9.46
N GLU A 87 3.97 -15.35 10.69
CA GLU A 87 2.60 -15.44 11.18
C GLU A 87 1.78 -14.19 10.83
N VAL A 88 2.43 -13.03 10.69
CA VAL A 88 1.78 -11.74 10.41
C VAL A 88 0.71 -11.82 9.31
N PRO A 89 0.96 -12.41 8.11
CA PRO A 89 -0.06 -12.44 7.07
C PRO A 89 -1.35 -13.15 7.51
N GLN A 90 -1.23 -14.26 8.26
CA GLN A 90 -2.38 -14.99 8.76
C GLN A 90 -3.03 -14.27 9.93
N PHE A 91 -2.24 -13.60 10.77
CA PHE A 91 -2.73 -12.79 11.87
C PHE A 91 -3.72 -11.72 11.38
N CYS A 92 -3.35 -10.97 10.35
CA CYS A 92 -4.22 -9.96 9.72
C CYS A 92 -5.42 -10.60 9.00
N ALA A 93 -5.20 -11.71 8.30
CA ALA A 93 -6.21 -12.39 7.50
C ALA A 93 -7.37 -12.99 8.30
N ARG A 94 -7.19 -13.23 9.61
CA ARG A 94 -8.29 -13.64 10.50
C ARG A 94 -9.53 -12.75 10.37
N CYS A 95 -9.31 -11.45 10.19
CA CYS A 95 -10.38 -10.48 9.95
C CYS A 95 -10.40 -10.07 8.47
N HIS A 96 -9.26 -9.65 7.92
CA HIS A 96 -9.17 -9.08 6.56
C HIS A 96 -9.28 -10.10 5.42
N SER A 97 -9.45 -11.38 5.72
CA SER A 97 -9.83 -12.42 4.75
C SER A 97 -11.10 -13.15 5.14
N ASN A 98 -11.88 -12.59 6.06
CA ASN A 98 -13.20 -13.08 6.43
C ASN A 98 -14.28 -12.12 5.88
N PRO A 99 -14.97 -12.48 4.77
CA PRO A 99 -16.01 -11.65 4.17
C PRO A 99 -17.15 -11.31 5.12
N ALA A 100 -17.57 -12.23 5.99
CA ALA A 100 -18.67 -11.99 6.92
C ALA A 100 -18.28 -10.93 7.95
N TYR A 101 -17.08 -11.05 8.54
CA TYR A 101 -16.55 -10.09 9.49
C TYR A 101 -16.36 -8.70 8.85
N MET A 102 -15.74 -8.65 7.67
CA MET A 102 -15.53 -7.36 7.00
C MET A 102 -16.81 -6.74 6.46
N HIS A 103 -17.82 -7.53 6.09
CA HIS A 103 -19.12 -6.99 5.70
C HIS A 103 -19.77 -6.20 6.85
N GLU A 104 -19.64 -6.67 8.08
CA GLU A 104 -20.16 -6.01 9.27
C GLU A 104 -19.35 -4.75 9.63
N HIS A 105 -18.02 -4.81 9.55
CA HIS A 105 -17.15 -3.74 10.06
C HIS A 105 -16.71 -2.71 9.01
N ASN A 106 -16.45 -3.14 7.77
CA ASN A 106 -16.11 -2.25 6.65
C ASN A 106 -16.40 -2.95 5.30
N PRO A 107 -17.66 -2.93 4.82
CA PRO A 107 -18.08 -3.69 3.64
C PRO A 107 -17.43 -3.23 2.33
N ARG A 108 -16.75 -2.07 2.33
CA ARG A 108 -16.03 -1.56 1.16
C ARG A 108 -14.62 -2.14 1.03
N LEU A 109 -14.08 -2.73 2.10
CA LEU A 109 -12.74 -3.29 2.08
C LEU A 109 -12.75 -4.69 1.47
N ALA A 110 -11.93 -4.89 0.44
CA ALA A 110 -11.78 -6.18 -0.20
C ALA A 110 -11.09 -7.20 0.72
N THR A 111 -11.56 -8.44 0.72
CA THR A 111 -11.07 -9.51 1.61
C THR A 111 -10.12 -10.51 0.95
N ASP A 112 -9.76 -10.28 -0.31
CA ASP A 112 -8.89 -11.15 -1.10
C ASP A 112 -7.40 -10.73 -1.03
N GLN A 113 -7.04 -9.79 -0.17
CA GLN A 113 -5.68 -9.22 -0.13
C GLN A 113 -4.60 -10.26 0.25
N LEU A 114 -4.89 -11.19 1.18
CA LEU A 114 -3.96 -12.29 1.47
C LEU A 114 -3.77 -13.21 0.26
N ALA A 115 -4.85 -13.50 -0.47
CA ALA A 115 -4.77 -14.33 -1.68
C ALA A 115 -3.91 -13.66 -2.75
N LYS A 116 -4.08 -12.35 -2.96
CA LYS A 116 -3.22 -11.53 -3.84
C LYS A 116 -1.77 -11.52 -3.35
N TYR A 117 -1.54 -11.30 -2.06
CA TYR A 117 -0.19 -11.29 -1.47
C TYR A 117 0.59 -12.56 -1.74
N LYS A 118 -0.06 -13.73 -1.66
CA LYS A 118 0.57 -15.02 -2.00
C LYS A 118 1.06 -15.11 -3.45
N THR A 119 0.51 -14.32 -4.37
CA THR A 119 0.96 -14.27 -5.77
C THR A 119 2.21 -13.41 -5.97
N SER A 120 2.43 -12.41 -5.10
CA SER A 120 3.57 -11.50 -5.18
C SER A 120 4.91 -12.20 -4.95
N VAL A 121 6.02 -11.58 -5.39
CA VAL A 121 7.37 -12.11 -5.13
C VAL A 121 7.68 -12.17 -3.63
N HIS A 122 7.24 -11.16 -2.88
CA HIS A 122 7.37 -11.15 -1.42
C HIS A 122 6.64 -12.33 -0.79
N GLY A 123 5.36 -12.55 -1.12
CA GLY A 123 4.58 -13.67 -0.58
C GLY A 123 5.12 -15.03 -1.01
N LYS A 124 5.49 -15.21 -2.28
CA LYS A 124 6.10 -16.46 -2.79
C LYS A 124 7.36 -16.83 -2.02
N ARG A 125 8.23 -15.86 -1.73
CA ARG A 125 9.45 -16.07 -0.94
C ARG A 125 9.15 -16.32 0.53
N LEU A 126 8.24 -15.55 1.13
CA LEU A 126 7.84 -15.71 2.52
C LEU A 126 7.28 -17.12 2.79
N PHE A 127 6.32 -17.56 1.98
CA PHE A 127 5.68 -18.87 2.19
C PHE A 127 6.48 -20.04 1.62
N GLY A 128 7.14 -19.86 0.47
CA GLY A 128 7.86 -20.94 -0.20
C GLY A 128 9.26 -21.19 0.36
N LYS A 129 9.98 -20.14 0.75
CA LYS A 129 11.36 -20.22 1.27
C LYS A 129 11.50 -19.88 2.74
N LYS A 130 10.40 -19.51 3.43
CA LYS A 130 10.43 -18.98 4.80
C LYS A 130 11.39 -17.79 4.94
N ASP A 131 11.52 -17.02 3.87
CA ASP A 131 12.44 -15.88 3.79
C ASP A 131 11.85 -14.73 4.62
N THR A 132 12.36 -14.52 5.83
CA THR A 132 11.86 -13.47 6.74
C THR A 132 12.42 -12.08 6.42
N LYS A 133 13.31 -11.95 5.43
CA LYS A 133 13.81 -10.66 4.96
C LYS A 133 12.94 -10.05 3.87
N VAL A 134 11.87 -10.71 3.42
CA VAL A 134 10.92 -10.09 2.48
C VAL A 134 9.80 -9.37 3.21
N ALA A 135 9.24 -8.35 2.55
CA ALA A 135 8.15 -7.58 3.12
C ALA A 135 6.89 -8.43 3.37
N ASN A 136 6.19 -8.15 4.46
CA ASN A 136 4.85 -8.67 4.77
C ASN A 136 3.88 -7.49 5.02
N CYS A 137 2.70 -7.77 5.57
CA CYS A 137 1.65 -6.76 5.78
C CYS A 137 2.13 -5.54 6.57
N ILE A 138 2.87 -5.77 7.67
CA ILE A 138 3.32 -4.69 8.56
C ILE A 138 4.51 -3.90 7.98
N SER A 139 5.21 -4.44 6.97
CA SER A 139 6.29 -3.72 6.29
C SER A 139 5.79 -2.48 5.55
N CYS A 140 4.55 -2.54 5.04
CA CYS A 140 3.92 -1.42 4.34
C CYS A 140 2.89 -0.68 5.18
N HIS A 141 2.11 -1.38 6.01
CA HIS A 141 1.03 -0.76 6.80
C HIS A 141 1.45 -0.32 8.21
N SER A 142 2.69 -0.60 8.62
CA SER A 142 3.18 -0.48 10.01
C SER A 142 2.41 -1.37 11.00
N VAL A 143 2.61 -1.15 12.29
CA VAL A 143 1.92 -1.83 13.38
C VAL A 143 1.71 -0.83 14.52
N HIS A 144 0.60 -0.97 15.26
CA HIS A 144 0.20 -0.09 16.36
C HIS A 144 0.02 1.39 16.01
N GLN A 145 0.03 1.73 14.72
CA GLN A 145 -0.30 3.05 14.19
C GLN A 145 -0.73 2.88 12.73
N ILE A 146 -1.42 1.77 12.44
CA ILE A 146 -1.93 1.45 11.12
C ILE A 146 -2.93 2.53 10.74
N ALA A 147 -2.72 3.16 9.59
CA ALA A 147 -3.55 4.29 9.15
C ALA A 147 -4.17 4.01 7.78
N ASP A 148 -5.32 4.63 7.54
CA ASP A 148 -5.98 4.66 6.24
C ASP A 148 -5.04 5.25 5.17
N GLU A 149 -5.03 4.67 3.97
CA GLU A 149 -4.12 5.05 2.89
C GLU A 149 -4.32 6.49 2.40
N LYS A 150 -5.43 7.14 2.76
CA LYS A 150 -5.73 8.53 2.39
C LYS A 150 -5.17 9.54 3.38
N LEU A 151 -4.68 9.09 4.53
CA LEU A 151 -4.15 9.96 5.57
C LEU A 151 -2.65 10.25 5.31
N PRO A 152 -2.21 11.52 5.30
CA PRO A 152 -0.81 11.87 4.97
C PRO A 152 0.27 11.23 5.84
N HIS A 153 -0.08 10.76 7.04
CA HIS A 153 0.86 10.08 7.93
C HIS A 153 0.93 8.56 7.72
N SER A 154 0.04 8.00 6.89
CA SER A 154 0.08 6.57 6.57
C SER A 154 1.32 6.26 5.74
N SER A 155 1.97 5.15 6.04
CA SER A 155 3.10 4.66 5.24
C SER A 155 2.69 4.22 3.84
N THR A 156 1.39 3.96 3.62
CA THR A 156 0.82 3.65 2.30
C THR A 156 0.17 4.85 1.61
N TYR A 157 0.32 6.07 2.16
CA TYR A 157 -0.10 7.29 1.47
C TYR A 157 0.74 7.51 0.20
N PRO A 158 0.16 7.98 -0.93
CA PRO A 158 0.88 8.07 -2.20
C PRO A 158 2.24 8.79 -2.14
N LEU A 159 2.35 9.88 -1.38
CA LEU A 159 3.61 10.61 -1.22
C LEU A 159 4.66 9.85 -0.39
N ASN A 160 4.24 8.89 0.43
CA ASN A 160 5.09 8.11 1.32
C ASN A 160 5.51 6.78 0.70
N LEU A 161 4.71 6.23 -0.23
CA LEU A 161 4.93 4.93 -0.87
C LEU A 161 6.34 4.75 -1.46
N PRO A 162 6.89 5.71 -2.24
CA PRO A 162 8.26 5.58 -2.76
C PRO A 162 9.30 5.38 -1.66
N PHE A 163 9.13 6.06 -0.52
CA PHE A 163 10.04 5.94 0.62
C PHE A 163 9.79 4.65 1.40
N THR A 164 8.54 4.19 1.51
CA THR A 164 8.20 2.90 2.13
C THR A 164 8.86 1.74 1.39
N CYS A 165 8.77 1.70 0.06
CA CYS A 165 9.49 0.72 -0.76
C CYS A 165 11.01 0.89 -0.63
N GLY A 166 11.47 2.14 -0.64
CA GLY A 166 12.87 2.52 -0.55
C GLY A 166 13.59 2.08 0.72
N LYS A 167 12.88 1.85 1.83
CA LYS A 167 13.47 1.31 3.07
C LYS A 167 14.29 0.05 2.85
N CYS A 168 13.86 -0.79 1.88
CA CYS A 168 14.59 -1.99 1.47
C CYS A 168 15.17 -1.83 0.06
N HIS A 169 14.36 -1.37 -0.90
CA HIS A 169 14.77 -1.32 -2.30
C HIS A 169 15.78 -0.21 -2.64
N ALA A 170 16.12 0.68 -1.71
CA ALA A 170 17.23 1.62 -1.87
C ALA A 170 18.46 1.23 -1.02
N ASP A 171 18.40 0.11 -0.30
CA ASP A 171 19.50 -0.39 0.55
C ASP A 171 20.24 -1.53 -0.15
N SER A 172 21.44 -1.21 -0.65
CA SER A 172 22.31 -2.17 -1.34
C SER A 172 22.76 -3.34 -0.46
N ALA A 173 22.99 -3.12 0.83
CA ALA A 173 23.39 -4.17 1.77
C ALA A 173 22.22 -5.11 2.05
N TYR A 174 21.01 -4.55 2.22
CA TYR A 174 19.81 -5.35 2.43
C TYR A 174 19.44 -6.17 1.18
N MET A 175 19.59 -5.60 -0.01
CA MET A 175 19.20 -6.26 -1.27
C MET A 175 20.29 -7.11 -1.93
N ALA A 176 21.54 -7.05 -1.45
CA ALA A 176 22.66 -7.83 -2.00
C ALA A 176 22.34 -9.34 -2.17
N PRO A 177 21.71 -10.04 -1.20
CA PRO A 177 21.38 -11.46 -1.36
C PRO A 177 20.35 -11.77 -2.45
N TYR A 178 19.64 -10.75 -2.93
CA TYR A 178 18.60 -10.89 -3.95
C TYR A 178 19.08 -10.53 -5.36
N GLY A 179 20.25 -9.90 -5.48
CA GLY A 179 20.84 -9.56 -6.78
C GLY A 179 19.99 -8.61 -7.62
N ILE A 180 19.19 -7.75 -6.99
CA ILE A 180 18.42 -6.72 -7.70
C ILE A 180 19.09 -5.35 -7.56
N PRO A 181 18.93 -4.43 -8.53
CA PRO A 181 19.44 -3.07 -8.38
C PRO A 181 18.76 -2.34 -7.22
N THR A 182 19.37 -1.26 -6.73
CA THR A 182 18.83 -0.44 -5.62
C THR A 182 18.78 1.06 -5.93
N ASP A 183 18.83 1.41 -7.21
CA ASP A 183 18.79 2.79 -7.70
C ASP A 183 17.38 3.22 -8.11
N GLN A 184 16.37 2.36 -7.94
CA GLN A 184 15.01 2.61 -8.44
C GLN A 184 14.35 3.81 -7.76
N LEU A 185 14.54 4.00 -6.45
CA LEU A 185 14.01 5.18 -5.78
C LEU A 185 14.66 6.47 -6.30
N ALA A 186 15.97 6.45 -6.54
CA ALA A 186 16.68 7.60 -7.07
C ALA A 186 16.21 7.92 -8.50
N LYS A 187 16.11 6.90 -9.36
CA LYS A 187 15.56 7.03 -10.72
C LYS A 187 14.12 7.51 -10.72
N PHE A 188 13.27 6.96 -9.83
CA PHE A 188 11.87 7.34 -9.73
C PHE A 188 11.72 8.82 -9.40
N LYS A 189 12.46 9.33 -8.42
CA LYS A 189 12.43 10.76 -8.06
C LYS A 189 12.73 11.67 -9.25
N GLU A 190 13.63 11.24 -10.15
CA GLU A 190 13.99 12.01 -11.35
C GLU A 190 13.05 11.81 -12.54
N SER A 191 12.19 10.78 -12.50
CA SER A 191 11.24 10.47 -13.56
C SER A 191 10.10 11.49 -13.64
N VAL A 192 9.39 11.51 -14.77
CA VAL A 192 8.21 12.38 -14.94
C VAL A 192 7.11 12.09 -13.91
N HIS A 193 6.90 10.82 -13.55
CA HIS A 193 5.92 10.42 -12.54
C HIS A 193 6.36 10.83 -11.14
N GLY A 194 7.63 10.60 -10.79
CA GLY A 194 8.16 11.01 -9.48
C GLY A 194 8.18 12.53 -9.30
N LYS A 195 8.50 13.30 -10.34
CA LYS A 195 8.41 14.77 -10.30
C LYS A 195 6.97 15.25 -10.14
N ALA A 196 6.03 14.65 -10.86
CA ALA A 196 4.61 14.98 -10.69
C ALA A 196 4.12 14.64 -9.26
N LEU A 197 4.42 13.45 -8.76
CA LEU A 197 3.99 13.00 -7.45
C LEU A 197 4.68 13.77 -6.31
N LEU A 198 6.02 13.77 -6.28
CA LEU A 198 6.80 14.22 -5.13
C LEU A 198 7.04 15.72 -5.10
N GLU A 199 7.25 16.36 -6.26
CA GLU A 199 7.49 17.81 -6.34
C GLU A 199 6.17 18.58 -6.48
N LYS A 200 5.32 18.19 -7.44
CA LYS A 200 4.05 18.90 -7.70
C LYS A 200 2.90 18.47 -6.79
N LYS A 201 3.09 17.42 -5.98
CA LYS A 201 2.07 16.86 -5.08
C LYS A 201 0.82 16.39 -5.83
N ASP A 202 0.98 15.99 -7.09
CA ASP A 202 -0.10 15.42 -7.89
C ASP A 202 -0.36 13.98 -7.45
N LEU A 203 -1.40 13.79 -6.63
CA LEU A 203 -1.80 12.47 -6.16
C LEU A 203 -2.41 11.59 -7.26
N GLY A 204 -2.69 12.15 -8.45
CA GLY A 204 -3.08 11.38 -9.63
C GLY A 204 -1.88 10.78 -10.38
N ALA A 205 -0.65 11.23 -10.08
CA ALA A 205 0.55 10.63 -10.64
C ALA A 205 0.85 9.27 -9.99
N PRO A 206 1.27 8.26 -10.77
CA PRO A 206 1.48 6.93 -10.26
C PRO A 206 2.72 6.85 -9.34
N ALA A 207 2.58 6.09 -8.26
CA ALA A 207 3.65 5.66 -7.37
C ALA A 207 4.10 4.23 -7.71
N CYS A 208 5.00 3.66 -6.89
CA CYS A 208 5.61 2.35 -7.17
C CYS A 208 4.58 1.21 -7.29
N ASN A 209 3.58 1.21 -6.41
CA ASN A 209 2.50 0.23 -6.33
C ASN A 209 1.51 0.32 -7.50
N ASP A 210 1.42 1.44 -8.21
CA ASP A 210 0.53 1.57 -9.37
C ASP A 210 1.08 0.78 -10.57
N CYS A 211 2.39 0.59 -10.65
CA CYS A 211 3.04 -0.27 -11.64
C CYS A 211 3.24 -1.71 -11.15
N HIS A 212 3.64 -1.89 -9.88
CA HIS A 212 4.03 -3.20 -9.31
C HIS A 212 2.86 -3.94 -8.62
N GLY A 213 1.74 -3.26 -8.38
CA GLY A 213 0.60 -3.76 -7.61
C GLY A 213 0.71 -3.46 -6.11
N ASN A 214 -0.44 -3.34 -5.44
CA ASN A 214 -0.50 -3.06 -4.00
C ASN A 214 -0.24 -4.31 -3.15
N HIS A 215 -0.97 -5.39 -3.43
CA HIS A 215 -0.84 -6.67 -2.75
C HIS A 215 -0.51 -7.82 -3.71
N GLY A 216 -0.62 -7.65 -5.02
CA GLY A 216 -0.44 -8.72 -6.01
C GLY A 216 0.97 -8.80 -6.59
N ALA A 217 1.16 -9.73 -7.53
CA ALA A 217 2.33 -9.73 -8.42
C ALA A 217 2.32 -8.58 -9.44
N ALA A 218 1.11 -8.09 -9.78
CA ALA A 218 0.86 -6.98 -10.69
C ALA A 218 -0.48 -6.31 -10.31
N PRO A 219 -0.77 -5.10 -10.81
CA PRO A 219 -2.08 -4.48 -10.69
C PRO A 219 -3.20 -5.35 -11.32
N PRO A 220 -4.45 -5.25 -10.82
CA PRO A 220 -5.57 -6.00 -11.40
C PRO A 220 -5.75 -5.69 -12.90
N GLY A 221 -5.99 -6.73 -13.70
CA GLY A 221 -6.27 -6.57 -15.13
C GLY A 221 -5.04 -6.40 -16.03
N VAL A 222 -3.83 -6.56 -15.49
CA VAL A 222 -2.58 -6.42 -16.24
C VAL A 222 -1.84 -7.76 -16.32
N ASN A 223 -1.49 -8.18 -17.54
CA ASN A 223 -0.84 -9.48 -17.81
C ASN A 223 0.68 -9.48 -17.57
N SER A 224 1.33 -8.32 -17.64
CA SER A 224 2.77 -8.13 -17.35
C SER A 224 3.05 -6.70 -16.91
N LEU A 225 4.14 -6.47 -16.16
CA LEU A 225 4.52 -5.11 -15.78
C LEU A 225 4.72 -4.20 -17.00
N ALA A 226 5.23 -4.73 -18.11
CA ALA A 226 5.39 -3.97 -19.36
C ALA A 226 4.07 -3.47 -19.95
N ALA A 227 2.94 -4.12 -19.66
CA ALA A 227 1.61 -3.72 -20.10
C ALA A 227 0.94 -2.67 -19.20
N VAL A 228 1.53 -2.38 -18.04
CA VAL A 228 0.90 -1.49 -17.04
C VAL A 228 0.76 -0.06 -17.52
N CYS A 229 1.62 0.40 -18.42
CA CYS A 229 1.57 1.74 -18.98
C CYS A 229 0.20 2.02 -19.63
N GLY A 230 -0.37 1.02 -20.31
CA GLY A 230 -1.63 1.13 -21.05
C GLY A 230 -2.88 1.28 -20.19
N THR A 231 -2.80 1.08 -18.86
CA THR A 231 -3.95 1.35 -17.97
C THR A 231 -4.28 2.84 -17.89
N CYS A 232 -3.30 3.70 -18.14
CA CYS A 232 -3.45 5.16 -18.15
C CYS A 232 -3.15 5.74 -19.54
N HIS A 233 -2.11 5.26 -20.22
CA HIS A 233 -1.71 5.64 -21.57
C HIS A 233 -2.40 4.76 -22.62
N ALA A 234 -3.73 4.69 -22.55
CA ALA A 234 -4.52 3.77 -23.35
C ALA A 234 -4.44 4.07 -24.85
N ILE A 235 -4.34 5.36 -25.22
CA ILE A 235 -4.21 5.78 -26.61
C ILE A 235 -2.85 5.34 -27.16
N GLU A 236 -1.77 5.55 -26.41
CA GLU A 236 -0.43 5.16 -26.82
C GLU A 236 -0.29 3.64 -26.90
N ALA A 237 -0.91 2.90 -25.97
CA ALA A 237 -0.96 1.44 -26.01
C ALA A 237 -1.73 0.91 -27.24
N ASP A 238 -2.83 1.57 -27.63
CA ASP A 238 -3.60 1.24 -28.83
C ASP A 238 -2.79 1.50 -30.10
N LEU A 239 -2.12 2.66 -30.18
CA LEU A 239 -1.22 2.99 -31.29
C LEU A 239 -0.07 2.00 -31.41
N PHE A 240 0.56 1.61 -30.29
CA PHE A 240 1.60 0.59 -30.29
C PHE A 240 1.08 -0.76 -30.79
N THR A 241 -0.11 -1.17 -30.35
CA THR A 241 -0.73 -2.44 -30.74
C THR A 241 -1.03 -2.51 -32.23
N HIS A 242 -1.35 -1.38 -32.87
CA HIS A 242 -1.55 -1.30 -34.32
C HIS A 242 -0.28 -1.01 -35.11
N SER A 243 0.88 -0.90 -34.46
CA SER A 243 2.15 -0.60 -35.11
C SER A 243 2.89 -1.88 -35.54
N PRO A 244 3.80 -1.80 -36.54
CA PRO A 244 4.68 -2.92 -36.90
C PRO A 244 5.56 -3.42 -35.75
N HIS A 245 5.85 -2.58 -34.75
CA HIS A 245 6.61 -2.98 -33.57
C HIS A 245 5.89 -4.01 -32.72
N LYS A 246 4.55 -4.09 -32.75
CA LYS A 246 3.80 -5.05 -31.94
C LYS A 246 4.24 -6.48 -32.23
N THR A 247 4.20 -6.89 -33.50
CA THR A 247 4.61 -8.24 -33.91
C THR A 247 6.09 -8.48 -33.63
N ALA A 248 6.96 -7.54 -34.01
CA ALA A 248 8.40 -7.69 -33.82
C ALA A 248 8.77 -7.85 -32.33
N PHE A 249 8.11 -7.12 -31.43
CA PHE A 249 8.39 -7.20 -30.00
C PHE A 249 7.85 -8.48 -29.37
N GLU A 250 6.70 -8.99 -29.84
CA GLU A 250 6.17 -10.27 -29.39
C GLU A 250 7.05 -11.44 -29.82
N GLU A 251 7.55 -11.42 -31.06
CA GLU A 251 8.44 -12.47 -31.60
C GLU A 251 9.79 -12.52 -30.89
N ASN A 252 10.28 -11.37 -30.39
CA ASN A 252 11.59 -11.24 -29.74
C ASN A 252 11.52 -11.10 -28.21
N ASP A 253 10.33 -11.21 -27.60
CA ASP A 253 10.10 -11.06 -26.16
C ASP A 253 10.66 -9.73 -25.58
N TYR A 254 10.52 -8.64 -26.34
CA TYR A 254 11.00 -7.33 -25.91
C TYR A 254 10.00 -6.62 -24.97
N PRO A 255 10.48 -5.98 -23.88
CA PRO A 255 9.62 -5.21 -22.97
C PRO A 255 8.99 -3.99 -23.67
N MET A 256 7.78 -4.14 -24.21
CA MET A 256 6.97 -3.15 -24.96
C MET A 256 7.39 -1.67 -24.79
N CYS A 257 6.73 -0.91 -23.91
CA CYS A 257 6.95 0.52 -23.74
C CYS A 257 8.32 0.83 -23.13
N GLU A 258 8.80 -0.06 -22.27
CA GLU A 258 10.04 0.12 -21.50
C GLU A 258 11.29 0.12 -22.38
N THR A 259 11.25 -0.58 -23.53
CA THR A 259 12.37 -0.65 -24.48
C THR A 259 12.76 0.75 -24.98
N CYS A 260 11.77 1.61 -25.23
CA CYS A 260 12.00 2.96 -25.74
C CYS A 260 11.97 4.02 -24.62
N HIS A 261 11.09 3.87 -23.63
CA HIS A 261 10.85 4.92 -22.62
C HIS A 261 11.57 4.67 -21.29
N GLY A 262 12.13 3.48 -21.07
CA GLY A 262 12.58 3.04 -19.76
C GLY A 262 11.42 2.83 -18.78
N ASN A 263 11.75 2.63 -17.50
CA ASN A 263 10.76 2.34 -16.45
C ASN A 263 10.89 3.29 -15.24
N HIS A 264 11.70 2.96 -14.23
CA HIS A 264 11.86 3.75 -13.01
C HIS A 264 12.41 5.15 -13.29
N GLY A 265 13.17 5.34 -14.37
CA GLY A 265 13.74 6.64 -14.76
C GLY A 265 13.03 7.32 -15.92
N ILE A 266 11.77 6.97 -16.21
CA ILE A 266 11.05 7.44 -17.41
C ILE A 266 11.07 8.97 -17.55
N GLN A 267 11.48 9.45 -18.72
CA GLN A 267 11.62 10.87 -19.04
C GLN A 267 10.49 11.35 -19.93
N LYS A 268 10.32 12.67 -20.02
CA LYS A 268 9.37 13.27 -20.96
C LYS A 268 9.84 12.97 -22.38
N PRO A 269 8.98 12.42 -23.26
CA PRO A 269 9.31 12.24 -24.67
C PRO A 269 9.80 13.55 -25.29
N SER A 270 10.84 13.46 -26.11
CA SER A 270 11.40 14.60 -26.83
C SER A 270 11.86 14.18 -28.21
N GLU A 271 12.00 15.13 -29.12
CA GLU A 271 12.50 14.91 -30.48
C GLU A 271 13.87 14.23 -30.49
N LYS A 272 14.69 14.40 -29.45
CA LYS A 272 15.99 13.70 -29.34
C LYS A 272 15.89 12.18 -29.27
N MET A 273 14.73 11.66 -28.88
CA MET A 273 14.46 10.22 -28.89
C MET A 273 14.16 9.72 -30.31
N LEU A 274 13.77 10.63 -31.21
CA LEU A 274 13.40 10.37 -32.59
C LEU A 274 14.63 10.64 -33.47
N GLY A 275 15.11 9.62 -34.17
CA GLY A 275 16.27 9.74 -35.04
C GLY A 275 16.90 8.39 -35.35
N SER A 276 17.90 8.40 -36.23
CA SER A 276 18.64 7.21 -36.69
C SER A 276 20.07 7.13 -36.15
N ALA A 277 20.45 8.03 -35.24
CA ALA A 277 21.76 8.05 -34.61
C ALA A 277 21.66 8.39 -33.12
N GLU A 278 22.65 7.97 -32.34
CA GLU A 278 22.79 8.27 -30.92
C GLU A 278 22.55 9.77 -30.63
N PRO A 279 21.68 10.13 -29.65
CA PRO A 279 21.09 9.30 -28.59
C PRO A 279 19.68 8.76 -28.89
N ALA A 280 19.27 8.65 -30.16
CA ALA A 280 17.93 8.20 -30.52
C ALA A 280 17.72 6.71 -30.21
N VAL A 281 16.58 6.37 -29.61
CA VAL A 281 16.30 4.99 -29.16
C VAL A 281 16.08 4.03 -30.31
N CYS A 282 15.68 4.53 -31.49
CA CYS A 282 15.45 3.74 -32.69
C CYS A 282 16.76 3.18 -33.25
N ALA A 283 17.87 3.90 -33.09
CA ALA A 283 19.19 3.51 -33.59
C ALA A 283 19.74 2.23 -32.94
N ASN A 284 19.13 1.77 -31.84
CA ASN A 284 19.49 0.51 -31.19
C ASN A 284 19.14 -0.73 -32.05
N CYS A 285 18.17 -0.59 -32.96
CA CYS A 285 17.67 -1.71 -33.77
C CYS A 285 17.61 -1.37 -35.27
N HIS A 286 17.57 -0.09 -35.63
CA HIS A 286 17.37 0.38 -36.99
C HIS A 286 18.59 1.11 -37.53
N GLU A 287 18.99 0.74 -38.75
CA GLU A 287 20.08 1.40 -39.48
C GLU A 287 19.52 2.34 -40.56
N PRO A 288 20.24 3.42 -40.92
CA PRO A 288 19.85 4.27 -42.05
C PRO A 288 19.68 3.44 -43.33
N GLY A 289 18.44 3.39 -43.85
CA GLY A 289 18.12 2.67 -45.08
C GLY A 289 17.90 1.17 -44.92
N ASP A 290 17.61 0.68 -43.71
CA ASP A 290 17.26 -0.73 -43.43
C ASP A 290 15.94 -1.21 -44.05
N GLY A 291 15.26 -0.36 -44.83
CA GLY A 291 13.98 -0.65 -45.48
C GLY A 291 12.77 -0.48 -44.57
N THR A 292 12.96 -0.03 -43.32
CA THR A 292 11.88 0.34 -42.42
C THR A 292 11.61 1.85 -42.49
N ALA A 293 10.34 2.22 -42.58
CA ALA A 293 9.93 3.62 -42.61
C ALA A 293 9.66 4.09 -41.18
N GLY A 294 10.62 4.82 -40.60
CA GLY A 294 10.32 5.72 -39.48
C GLY A 294 9.51 6.93 -39.98
N PRO A 295 8.80 7.66 -39.11
CA PRO A 295 8.25 8.96 -39.50
C PRO A 295 9.42 9.82 -39.98
N GLU A 296 9.34 10.37 -41.20
CA GLU A 296 10.26 11.41 -41.65
C GLU A 296 10.26 12.50 -40.58
N VAL A 297 11.39 12.67 -39.89
CA VAL A 297 11.56 13.80 -38.98
C VAL A 297 11.47 15.02 -39.89
N ALA A 298 10.37 15.75 -39.82
CA ALA A 298 10.22 17.00 -40.55
C ALA A 298 11.45 17.86 -40.23
N ASP A 299 12.26 18.15 -41.25
CA ASP A 299 13.44 18.99 -41.12
C ASP A 299 13.05 20.26 -40.34
N SER A 300 13.74 20.46 -39.21
CA SER A 300 13.62 21.63 -38.32
C SER A 300 13.89 22.94 -39.05
#